data_AF-A0A1U7Q7V5-F1
#
_entry.id   AF-A0A1U7Q7V5-F1
#
_cell.length_a   1.000
_cell.length_b   1.000
_cell.length_c   1.000
_cell.angle_alpha   90.00
_cell.angle_beta   90.00
_cell.angle_gamma   90.00
#
_symmetry.space_group_name_H-M   'P 1'
#
loop_
_entity.id
_entity.type
_entity.pdbx_description
1 polymer ?
#
loop_
_entity_poly.entity_id
_entity_poly.type
_entity_poly.pdbx_seq_one_letter_code
_entity_poly.pdbx_strand_id
1 'polypeptide(L)'
;MADSKAKPAKAANKTPPKSPGEPAKDKAAKRLSLESEGANEGAAAAPELSALEEAFRRFAVHGDTRATGKEMHGKNWSKLCKDCHVIDGKNVTVTDVDIVFSKIK
;
A
#
# COMPACT_ATOMS: atom_id res chain seq x y z
N MET A 1 -4.10 63.64 -1.33
CA MET A 1 -3.39 63.60 -0.03
C MET A 1 -2.56 62.33 0.01
N ALA A 2 -1.33 62.40 0.54
CA ALA A 2 -0.43 61.24 0.63
C ALA A 2 0.55 61.39 1.80
N ASP A 3 0.54 60.41 2.70
CA ASP A 3 1.57 60.14 3.71
C ASP A 3 1.96 58.65 3.50
N SER A 4 3.22 58.22 3.42
CA SER A 4 4.38 58.45 4.30
C SER A 4 4.18 57.80 5.69
N LYS A 5 5.13 57.09 6.30
CA LYS A 5 6.57 56.94 5.98
C LYS A 5 7.17 55.63 6.54
N ALA A 6 8.04 55.00 5.75
CA ALA A 6 9.30 54.32 6.14
C ALA A 6 9.39 53.04 7.03
N LYS A 7 10.50 52.34 6.78
CA LYS A 7 11.15 51.16 7.41
C LYS A 7 12.41 51.68 8.17
N PRO A 8 13.42 50.89 8.64
CA PRO A 8 13.54 49.42 8.89
C PRO A 8 14.21 49.01 10.24
N ALA A 9 14.29 47.69 10.50
CA ALA A 9 15.25 47.04 11.42
C ALA A 9 16.01 45.89 10.73
N LYS A 10 17.18 45.44 11.25
CA LYS A 10 18.13 44.58 10.49
C LYS A 10 19.21 43.82 11.32
N ALA A 11 19.03 42.51 11.59
CA ALA A 11 20.10 41.54 11.91
C ALA A 11 19.57 40.09 11.64
N ALA A 12 20.21 39.12 10.96
CA ALA A 12 21.62 38.74 10.69
C ALA A 12 22.35 38.14 11.92
N ASN A 13 23.15 37.05 11.88
CA ASN A 13 23.58 36.08 10.85
C ASN A 13 23.86 34.71 11.57
N LYS A 14 24.14 33.50 11.04
CA LYS A 14 24.80 32.93 9.82
C LYS A 14 24.04 31.64 9.39
N THR A 15 23.92 31.24 8.12
CA THR A 15 24.86 30.52 7.19
C THR A 15 25.17 29.04 7.53
N PRO A 16 24.86 28.06 6.63
CA PRO A 16 25.22 26.64 6.77
C PRO A 16 26.58 26.28 6.12
N PRO A 17 27.07 25.03 6.32
CA PRO A 17 27.56 24.28 5.17
C PRO A 17 27.15 22.78 5.12
N LYS A 18 27.45 22.17 3.97
CA LYS A 18 27.17 20.79 3.51
C LYS A 18 28.36 19.86 3.79
N SER A 19 28.15 18.54 3.64
CA SER A 19 29.06 17.48 3.07
C SER A 19 29.19 16.21 3.98
N PRO A 20 29.89 15.11 3.61
CA PRO A 20 29.20 13.83 3.42
C PRO A 20 29.82 12.64 4.18
N GLY A 21 29.25 11.43 4.06
CA GLY A 21 29.90 10.22 4.55
C GLY A 21 29.09 8.92 4.40
N GLU A 22 29.35 8.17 3.34
CA GLU A 22 29.46 6.69 3.46
C GLU A 22 30.88 6.37 3.93
N PRO A 23 31.09 5.27 4.68
CA PRO A 23 31.72 4.12 4.01
C PRO A 23 31.13 2.75 4.40
N ALA A 24 31.50 1.73 3.62
CA ALA A 24 30.90 0.41 3.61
C ALA A 24 31.50 -0.61 4.61
N LYS A 25 30.70 -1.66 4.92
CA LYS A 25 31.06 -2.96 5.57
C LYS A 25 31.33 -2.84 7.09
N ASP A 26 31.16 -3.89 7.92
CA ASP A 26 31.05 -5.32 7.62
C ASP A 26 30.03 -6.12 8.47
N LYS A 27 29.67 -7.28 7.92
CA LYS A 27 29.06 -8.50 8.48
C LYS A 27 29.23 -8.77 9.99
N ALA A 28 28.11 -8.92 10.70
CA ALA A 28 28.03 -9.72 11.92
C ALA A 28 26.73 -10.54 11.93
N ALA A 29 26.82 -11.86 12.11
CA ALA A 29 25.67 -12.75 11.97
C ALA A 29 24.93 -12.97 13.31
N LYS A 30 23.61 -12.82 13.30
CA LYS A 30 22.70 -13.56 14.19
C LYS A 30 21.73 -14.35 13.33
N ARG A 31 21.94 -15.67 13.24
CA ARG A 31 20.85 -16.58 12.84
C ARG A 31 19.75 -16.44 13.90
N LEU A 32 18.51 -16.29 13.46
CA LEU A 32 17.36 -16.72 14.25
C LEU A 32 16.74 -17.86 13.43
N SER A 33 16.97 -19.11 13.84
CA SER A 33 16.33 -20.25 13.20
C SER A 33 14.83 -20.20 13.44
N LEU A 34 14.04 -20.40 12.39
CA LEU A 34 12.61 -20.69 12.48
C LEU A 34 12.31 -21.92 11.64
N GLU A 35 12.94 -23.04 12.00
CA GLU A 35 12.67 -24.36 11.44
C GLU A 35 11.59 -25.04 12.29
N SER A 36 10.38 -25.14 11.74
CA SER A 36 9.33 -26.09 12.15
C SER A 36 8.31 -26.24 11.02
N GLU A 37 8.80 -26.74 9.89
CA GLU A 37 8.14 -27.72 9.03
C GLU A 37 6.61 -27.88 9.20
N GLY A 38 5.87 -27.10 8.40
CA GLY A 38 4.47 -27.38 8.06
C GLY A 38 4.39 -28.03 6.69
N ALA A 39 5.05 -29.17 6.49
CA ALA A 39 5.15 -29.82 5.18
C ALA A 39 3.76 -30.25 4.67
N ASN A 40 3.32 -29.63 3.57
CA ASN A 40 2.27 -30.15 2.71
C ASN A 40 2.76 -30.06 1.26
N GLU A 41 3.49 -31.09 0.83
CA GLU A 41 3.91 -31.29 -0.55
C GLU A 41 2.70 -31.64 -1.43
N GLY A 42 1.84 -30.65 -1.64
CA GLY A 42 0.65 -30.71 -2.48
C GLY A 42 0.85 -29.91 -3.76
N ALA A 43 1.86 -30.26 -4.56
CA ALA A 43 2.16 -29.62 -5.85
C ALA A 43 1.13 -29.95 -6.96
N ALA A 44 -0.16 -29.91 -6.62
CA ALA A 44 -1.22 -29.76 -7.59
C ALA A 44 -1.23 -28.30 -8.06
N ALA A 45 -1.06 -28.09 -9.36
CA ALA A 45 -1.39 -26.82 -10.00
C ALA A 45 -2.93 -26.66 -10.03
N ALA A 46 -3.53 -26.41 -8.86
CA ALA A 46 -4.83 -25.75 -8.80
C ALA A 46 -4.70 -24.46 -9.62
N PRO A 47 -5.59 -24.20 -10.60
CA PRO A 47 -5.43 -23.04 -11.46
C PRO A 47 -5.44 -21.78 -10.58
N GLU A 48 -4.52 -20.84 -10.82
CA GLU A 48 -4.40 -19.57 -10.07
C GLU A 48 -5.75 -18.83 -9.96
N LEU A 49 -6.59 -18.98 -11.00
CA LEU A 49 -7.96 -18.49 -11.06
C LEU A 49 -8.83 -19.00 -9.90
N SER A 50 -8.65 -20.22 -9.40
CA SER A 50 -9.38 -20.80 -8.28
C SER A 50 -8.99 -20.15 -6.94
N ALA A 51 -7.70 -19.85 -6.74
CA ALA A 51 -7.24 -19.13 -5.55
C ALA A 51 -7.75 -17.67 -5.57
N LEU A 52 -7.72 -17.02 -6.74
CA LEU A 52 -8.30 -15.70 -6.96
C LEU A 52 -9.82 -15.68 -6.79
N GLU A 53 -10.54 -16.69 -7.30
CA GLU A 53 -11.99 -16.82 -7.15
C GLU A 53 -12.38 -17.10 -5.70
N GLU A 54 -11.60 -17.89 -4.95
CA GLU A 54 -11.86 -18.09 -3.53
C GLU A 54 -11.58 -16.80 -2.73
N ALA A 55 -10.52 -16.04 -3.05
CA ALA A 55 -10.30 -14.72 -2.50
C ALA A 55 -11.47 -13.77 -2.81
N PHE A 56 -11.95 -13.76 -4.07
CA PHE A 56 -13.15 -13.02 -4.47
C PHE A 56 -14.37 -13.42 -3.63
N ARG A 57 -14.67 -14.72 -3.50
CA ARG A 57 -15.79 -15.24 -2.69
C ARG A 57 -15.67 -14.84 -1.22
N ARG A 58 -14.47 -14.92 -0.63
CA ARG A 58 -14.17 -14.47 0.76
C ARG A 58 -14.42 -12.97 0.96
N PHE A 59 -14.02 -12.12 0.02
CA PHE A 59 -14.28 -10.68 0.09
C PHE A 59 -15.73 -10.31 -0.27
N ALA A 60 -16.38 -11.06 -1.16
CA ALA A 60 -17.77 -10.82 -1.57
C ALA A 60 -18.75 -10.92 -0.39
N VAL A 61 -18.58 -11.93 0.49
CA VAL A 61 -19.39 -12.08 1.72
C VAL A 61 -18.87 -11.29 2.93
N HIS A 62 -17.80 -10.51 2.77
CA HIS A 62 -17.17 -9.84 3.91
C HIS A 62 -18.10 -8.79 4.56
N GLY A 63 -18.46 -9.05 5.83
CA GLY A 63 -19.39 -8.20 6.58
C GLY A 63 -20.86 -8.32 6.18
N ASP A 64 -21.24 -9.32 5.36
CA ASP A 64 -22.63 -9.65 5.07
C ASP A 64 -22.82 -11.18 5.05
N THR A 65 -23.37 -11.71 6.15
CA THR A 65 -23.63 -13.15 6.32
C THR A 65 -24.81 -13.67 5.50
N ARG A 66 -25.50 -12.81 4.74
CA ARG A 66 -26.58 -13.18 3.82
C ARG A 66 -26.15 -13.15 2.34
N ALA A 67 -24.97 -12.61 2.04
CA ALA A 67 -24.43 -12.59 0.69
C ALA A 67 -24.04 -14.00 0.21
N THR A 68 -24.25 -14.27 -1.08
CA THR A 68 -24.03 -15.60 -1.69
C THR A 68 -22.62 -15.81 -2.25
N GLY A 69 -21.74 -14.80 -2.14
CA GLY A 69 -20.40 -14.81 -2.71
C GLY A 69 -20.32 -14.63 -4.23
N LYS A 70 -21.45 -14.52 -4.94
CA LYS A 70 -21.52 -14.39 -6.40
C LYS A 70 -21.19 -12.99 -6.94
N GLU A 71 -21.49 -11.96 -6.16
CA GLU A 71 -21.24 -10.54 -6.50
C GLU A 71 -20.46 -9.88 -5.36
N MET A 72 -19.65 -8.88 -5.70
CA MET A 72 -18.90 -8.06 -4.73
C MET A 72 -19.37 -6.62 -4.79
N HIS A 73 -19.62 -6.01 -3.63
CA HIS A 73 -19.96 -4.59 -3.52
C HIS A 73 -18.71 -3.70 -3.51
N GLY A 74 -18.83 -2.44 -3.98
CA GLY A 74 -17.70 -1.51 -4.09
C GLY A 74 -16.92 -1.31 -2.79
N LYS A 75 -17.59 -1.27 -1.63
CA LYS A 75 -16.94 -1.24 -0.31
C LYS A 75 -16.00 -2.43 -0.04
N ASN A 76 -16.31 -3.61 -0.58
CA ASN A 76 -15.54 -4.83 -0.39
C ASN A 76 -14.46 -4.97 -1.48
N TRP A 77 -14.72 -4.50 -2.70
CA TRP A 77 -13.70 -4.36 -3.76
C TRP A 77 -12.59 -3.38 -3.34
N SER A 78 -12.96 -2.18 -2.90
CA SER A 78 -12.04 -1.18 -2.35
C SER A 78 -11.37 -1.59 -1.04
N LYS A 79 -11.79 -2.71 -0.42
CA LYS A 79 -11.07 -3.40 0.64
C LYS A 79 -10.07 -4.42 0.07
N LEU A 80 -10.49 -5.30 -0.84
CA LEU A 80 -9.62 -6.27 -1.53
C LEU A 80 -8.40 -5.57 -2.14
N CYS A 81 -8.59 -4.47 -2.87
CA CYS A 81 -7.47 -3.74 -3.48
C CYS A 81 -6.48 -3.11 -2.48
N LYS A 82 -6.87 -2.92 -1.21
CA LYS A 82 -6.01 -2.42 -0.12
C LYS A 82 -5.34 -3.57 0.62
N ASP A 83 -6.12 -4.56 1.06
CA ASP A 83 -5.67 -5.77 1.77
C ASP A 83 -4.67 -6.57 0.92
N CYS A 84 -4.86 -6.65 -0.40
CA CYS A 84 -3.96 -7.33 -1.34
C CYS A 84 -2.89 -6.41 -1.96
N HIS A 85 -2.70 -5.19 -1.43
CA HIS A 85 -1.68 -4.22 -1.87
C HIS A 85 -1.68 -3.88 -3.38
N VAL A 86 -2.85 -3.93 -4.03
CA VAL A 86 -3.03 -3.58 -5.46
C VAL A 86 -2.85 -2.08 -5.68
N ILE A 87 -3.19 -1.26 -4.69
CA ILE A 87 -3.05 0.20 -4.71
C ILE A 87 -1.63 0.58 -4.25
N ASP A 88 -0.75 0.95 -5.18
CA ASP A 88 0.62 1.37 -4.90
C ASP A 88 0.75 2.89 -4.61
N GLY A 89 -0.30 3.66 -4.91
CA GLY A 89 -0.34 5.12 -4.73
C GLY A 89 0.48 5.91 -5.77
N LYS A 90 0.91 5.27 -6.88
CA LYS A 90 1.73 5.89 -7.94
C LYS A 90 1.18 5.60 -9.34
N ASN A 91 0.89 4.32 -9.61
CA ASN A 91 0.37 3.80 -10.87
C ASN A 91 -1.08 3.33 -10.72
N VAL A 92 -1.46 2.88 -9.52
CA VAL A 92 -2.82 2.49 -9.15
C VAL A 92 -3.21 3.24 -7.88
N THR A 93 -4.15 4.17 -8.01
CA THR A 93 -4.70 4.93 -6.88
C THR A 93 -6.06 4.38 -6.42
N VAL A 94 -6.55 4.91 -5.29
CA VAL A 94 -7.92 4.62 -4.81
C VAL A 94 -8.97 5.04 -5.85
N THR A 95 -8.71 6.13 -6.60
CA THR A 95 -9.61 6.63 -7.65
C THR A 95 -9.65 5.67 -8.84
N ASP A 96 -8.52 5.08 -9.23
CA ASP A 96 -8.46 4.17 -10.39
C ASP A 96 -9.25 2.90 -10.14
N VAL A 97 -9.13 2.29 -8.95
CA VAL A 97 -9.87 1.06 -8.61
C VAL A 97 -11.39 1.30 -8.50
N ASP A 98 -11.81 2.50 -8.11
CA ASP A 98 -13.22 2.90 -8.01
C ASP A 98 -13.81 3.19 -9.41
N ILE A 99 -13.05 3.85 -10.28
CA ILE A 99 -13.37 4.02 -11.71
C ILE A 99 -13.44 2.68 -12.43
N VAL A 100 -12.52 1.74 -12.15
CA VAL A 100 -12.55 0.38 -12.73
C VAL A 100 -13.80 -0.38 -12.29
N PHE A 101 -14.14 -0.34 -10.99
CA PHE A 101 -15.36 -0.96 -10.48
C PHE A 101 -16.62 -0.39 -11.16
N SER A 102 -16.70 0.94 -11.25
CA SER A 102 -17.83 1.68 -11.84
C SER A 102 -17.94 1.56 -13.37
N LYS A 103 -16.97 0.91 -14.04
CA LYS A 103 -17.00 0.60 -15.48
C LYS A 103 -17.40 -0.84 -15.80
N ILE A 104 -17.35 -1.73 -14.81
CA ILE A 104 -17.51 -3.19 -14.98
C ILE A 104 -18.82 -3.69 -14.35
N LYS A 105 -19.41 -2.93 -13.42
CA LYS A 105 -20.66 -3.25 -12.71
C LYS A 105 -21.89 -2.56 -13.30
#